data_AF-A0A355B6E4-F1
#
_entry.id   AF-A0A355B6E4-F1
#
_cell.length_a   1.000
_cell.length_b   1.000
_cell.length_c   1.000
_cell.angle_alpha   90.00
_cell.angle_beta   90.00
_cell.angle_gamma   90.00
#
_symmetry.space_group_name_H-M   'P 1'
#
loop_
_entity.id
_entity.type
_entity.pdbx_description
1 polymer ?
#
loop_
_entity_poly.entity_id
_entity_poly.type
_entity_poly.pdbx_seq_one_letter_code
_entity_poly.pdbx_strand_id
1 'polypeptide(L)'
;MSGFERVKEYLQELGFDFIHEEPDEEVVVIEDEEQGIKHLVIDCESPILILEQFIFNLKKKPSETTLKRLLQMNRDVVHGA
;
A
#
# COMPACT_ATOMS: atom_id res chain seq x y z
N MET A 1 -10.48 7.99 -19.94
CA MET A 1 -9.82 8.16 -18.64
C MET A 1 -9.05 6.87 -18.39
N SER A 2 -7.74 6.96 -18.15
CA SER A 2 -6.92 5.79 -17.83
C SER A 2 -7.31 5.22 -16.46
N GLY A 3 -6.84 4.00 -16.14
CA GLY A 3 -7.03 3.42 -14.81
C GLY A 3 -6.46 4.32 -13.71
N PHE A 4 -5.26 4.85 -13.96
CA PHE A 4 -4.57 5.78 -13.07
C PHE A 4 -5.38 7.03 -12.72
N GLU A 5 -5.90 7.76 -13.72
CA GLU A 5 -6.69 8.98 -13.47
C GLU A 5 -7.96 8.68 -12.66
N ARG A 6 -8.61 7.54 -12.94
CA ARG A 6 -9.80 7.12 -12.19
C ARG A 6 -9.47 6.81 -10.72
N VAL A 7 -8.32 6.18 -10.47
CA VAL A 7 -7.85 5.89 -9.11
C VAL A 7 -7.57 7.20 -8.38
N LYS A 8 -6.90 8.17 -9.00
CA LYS A 8 -6.64 9.48 -8.41
C LYS A 8 -7.91 10.25 -8.05
N GLU A 9 -8.92 10.22 -8.92
CA GLU A 9 -10.22 10.83 -8.61
C GLU A 9 -10.84 10.22 -7.34
N TYR A 10 -10.81 8.89 -7.20
CA TYR A 10 -11.29 8.25 -5.98
C TYR A 10 -10.50 8.64 -4.73
N LEU A 11 -9.18 8.70 -4.83
CA LEU A 11 -8.35 9.07 -3.68
C LEU A 11 -8.62 10.52 -3.25
N GLN A 12 -8.84 11.42 -4.21
CA GLN A 12 -9.23 12.80 -3.94
C GLN A 12 -10.62 12.91 -3.31
N GLU A 13 -11.61 12.14 -3.80
CA GLU A 13 -12.96 12.09 -3.21
C GLU A 13 -12.96 11.54 -1.78
N LEU A 14 -12.04 10.61 -1.48
CA LEU A 14 -11.84 10.06 -0.14
C LEU A 14 -11.06 11.00 0.79
N GLY A 15 -10.49 12.09 0.27
CA GLY A 15 -9.78 13.11 1.03
C GLY A 15 -8.35 12.72 1.40
N PHE A 16 -7.72 11.82 0.64
CA PHE A 16 -6.31 11.46 0.85
C PHE A 16 -5.37 12.54 0.32
N ASP A 17 -4.28 12.76 1.03
CA ASP A 17 -3.20 13.64 0.59
C ASP A 17 -2.25 12.87 -0.35
N PHE A 18 -1.92 13.47 -1.50
CA PHE A 18 -0.89 12.95 -2.40
C PHE A 18 0.46 13.48 -1.97
N ILE A 19 1.34 12.59 -1.53
CA ILE A 19 2.69 12.96 -1.09
C ILE A 19 3.74 12.77 -2.20
N HIS A 20 3.45 11.93 -3.19
CA HIS A 20 4.29 11.72 -4.35
C HIS A 20 3.47 11.17 -5.53
N GLU A 21 3.86 11.53 -6.75
CA GLU A 21 3.22 11.10 -7.99
C GLU A 21 4.29 10.85 -9.05
N GLU A 22 4.21 9.73 -9.74
CA GLU A 22 5.07 9.37 -10.88
C GLU A 22 4.17 8.89 -12.04
N PRO A 23 3.57 9.82 -12.81
CA PRO A 23 2.54 9.49 -13.81
C PRO A 23 3.05 8.59 -14.95
N ASP A 24 4.34 8.67 -15.28
CA ASP A 24 4.96 7.84 -16.33
C ASP A 24 5.01 6.36 -15.95
N GLU A 25 5.06 6.06 -14.64
CA GLU A 25 5.02 4.70 -14.08
C GLU A 25 3.62 4.37 -13.50
N GLU A 26 2.64 5.27 -13.68
CA GLU A 26 1.28 5.13 -13.11
C GLU A 26 1.24 4.90 -11.58
N VAL A 27 2.19 5.52 -10.84
CA VAL A 27 2.32 5.42 -9.39
C VAL A 27 1.84 6.70 -8.68
N VAL A 28 1.11 6.53 -7.58
CA VAL A 28 0.80 7.60 -6.62
C VAL A 28 1.03 7.10 -5.19
N VAL A 29 1.58 7.96 -4.34
CA VAL A 29 1.79 7.67 -2.92
C VAL A 29 0.91 8.58 -2.10
N ILE A 30 0.18 7.99 -1.16
CA ILE A 30 -0.75 8.70 -0.28
C ILE A 30 -0.38 8.57 1.21
N GLU A 31 -0.90 9.48 2.01
CA GLU A 31 -0.80 9.47 3.47
C GLU A 31 -2.12 9.93 4.11
N ASP A 32 -2.46 9.31 5.24
CA ASP A 32 -3.50 9.73 6.18
C ASP A 32 -3.15 9.11 7.54
N GLU A 33 -2.34 9.84 8.32
CA GLU A 33 -1.89 9.35 9.63
C GLU A 33 -3.05 9.17 10.62
N GLU A 34 -4.15 9.91 10.49
CA GLU A 34 -5.33 9.77 11.37
C GLU A 34 -6.01 8.41 11.16
N GLN A 35 -6.01 7.91 9.93
CA GLN A 35 -6.49 6.57 9.56
C GLN A 35 -5.41 5.49 9.59
N GLY A 36 -4.17 5.83 9.96
CA GLY A 36 -3.04 4.90 10.05
C GLY A 36 -2.43 4.48 8.71
N ILE A 37 -2.67 5.27 7.66
CA ILE A 37 -2.08 5.09 6.32
C ILE A 37 -0.83 5.96 6.24
N LYS A 38 0.32 5.32 6.02
CA LYS A 38 1.61 5.99 6.00
C LYS A 38 2.44 5.55 4.81
N HIS A 39 2.66 6.46 3.86
CA HIS A 39 3.38 6.19 2.61
C HIS A 39 2.83 4.95 1.89
N LEU A 40 1.50 4.86 1.72
CA LEU A 40 0.90 3.79 0.92
C LEU A 40 1.15 4.10 -0.55
N VAL A 41 1.88 3.21 -1.22
CA VAL A 41 2.12 3.27 -2.64
C VAL A 41 0.98 2.56 -3.35
N ILE A 42 0.43 3.24 -4.35
CA ILE A 42 -0.65 2.76 -5.20
C ILE A 42 -0.11 2.74 -6.61
N ASP A 43 0.06 1.53 -7.13
CA ASP A 43 0.67 1.26 -8.43
C ASP A 43 -0.39 0.63 -9.36
N CYS A 44 -0.71 1.35 -10.44
CA CYS A 44 -1.83 1.06 -11.33
C CYS A 44 -1.45 0.12 -12.49
N GLU A 45 -0.84 -1.02 -12.18
CA GLU A 45 -0.36 -2.00 -13.17
C GLU A 45 -1.48 -2.80 -13.84
N SER A 46 -1.82 -2.53 -15.10
CA SER A 46 -2.89 -3.25 -15.80
C SER A 46 -2.65 -4.77 -15.90
N PRO A 47 -3.63 -5.63 -15.57
CA PRO A 47 -5.04 -5.34 -15.25
C PRO A 47 -5.36 -5.27 -13.75
N ILE A 48 -4.35 -5.13 -12.89
CA ILE A 48 -4.45 -5.12 -11.44
C ILE A 48 -4.23 -3.72 -10.85
N LEU A 49 -4.42 -3.59 -9.54
CA LEU A 49 -4.06 -2.41 -8.77
C LEU A 49 -3.29 -2.93 -7.55
N ILE A 50 -2.07 -2.48 -7.38
CA ILE A 50 -1.20 -2.89 -6.27
C ILE A 50 -1.25 -1.79 -5.20
N LEU A 51 -1.57 -2.20 -3.97
CA LEU A 51 -1.53 -1.35 -2.79
C LEU A 51 -0.45 -1.89 -1.87
N GLU A 52 0.66 -1.19 -1.74
CA GLU A 52 1.79 -1.63 -0.93
C GLU A 52 2.18 -0.59 0.12
N GLN A 53 2.43 -1.05 1.34
CA GLN A 53 2.89 -0.20 2.42
C GLN A 53 4.08 -0.86 3.11
N PHE A 54 5.11 -0.06 3.40
CA PHE A 54 6.21 -0.51 4.21
C PHE A 54 5.73 -0.81 5.64
N ILE A 55 5.94 -2.05 6.11
CA ILE A 55 5.59 -2.45 7.48
C ILE A 55 6.81 -2.33 8.40
N PHE A 56 7.88 -3.11 8.14
CA PHE A 56 9.14 -3.04 8.88
C PHE A 56 10.25 -3.85 8.20
N ASN A 57 11.49 -3.62 8.62
CA ASN A 57 12.65 -4.42 8.22
C ASN A 57 12.79 -5.68 9.08
N LEU A 58 12.88 -6.85 8.44
CA LEU A 58 13.24 -8.09 9.10
C LEU A 58 14.74 -8.15 9.43
N LYS A 59 15.09 -8.75 10.57
CA LYS A 59 16.48 -9.05 10.90
C LYS A 59 17.05 -10.08 9.91
N LYS A 60 18.36 -10.03 9.62
CA LYS A 60 19.04 -11.00 8.72
C LYS A 60 18.81 -12.47 9.10
N LYS A 61 18.63 -12.75 10.38
CA LYS A 61 18.25 -14.07 10.92
C LYS A 61 17.02 -13.87 11.82
N PRO A 62 15.80 -13.82 11.25
CA PRO A 62 14.59 -13.66 12.03
C PRO A 62 14.34 -14.93 12.85
N SER A 63 13.71 -14.79 14.02
CA SER A 63 13.33 -15.98 14.80
C SER A 63 12.17 -16.71 14.13
N GLU A 64 12.12 -18.02 14.30
CA GLU A 64 10.99 -18.84 13.84
C GLU A 64 9.66 -18.31 14.41
N THR A 65 9.65 -17.89 15.67
CA THR A 65 8.47 -17.32 16.33
C THR A 65 7.97 -16.06 15.62
N THR A 66 8.86 -15.16 15.18
CA THR A 66 8.49 -13.97 14.42
C THR A 66 7.88 -14.35 13.07
N LEU A 67 8.54 -15.23 12.31
CA LEU A 67 8.04 -15.68 11.00
C LEU A 67 6.68 -16.37 11.12
N LYS A 68 6.53 -17.27 12.09
CA LYS A 68 5.27 -17.96 12.38
C LYS A 68 4.16 -16.99 12.74
N ARG A 69 4.48 -15.94 13.52
CA ARG A 69 3.48 -14.92 13.89
C ARG A 69 3.01 -14.12 12.67
N LEU A 70 3.91 -13.75 11.75
CA LEU A 70 3.54 -13.07 10.51
C LEU A 70 2.58 -13.92 9.66
N LEU A 71 2.90 -15.20 9.48
CA LEU A 71 2.01 -16.12 8.76
C LEU A 71 0.64 -16.29 9.43
N GLN A 72 0.58 -16.26 10.76
CA GLN A 72 -0.69 -16.27 11.49
C GLN A 72 -1.47 -14.97 11.28
N MET A 73 -0.79 -13.82 11.25
CA MET A 73 -1.41 -12.52 11.01
C MET A 73 -2.03 -12.42 9.61
N ASN A 74 -1.49 -13.13 8.60
CA ASN A 74 -2.11 -13.20 7.26
C ASN A 74 -3.55 -13.74 7.27
N ARG A 75 -3.99 -14.43 8.35
CA ARG A 75 -5.38 -14.85 8.51
C ARG A 75 -6.31 -13.73 8.98
N ASP A 76 -5.78 -12.79 9.76
CA ASP A 76 -6.57 -11.79 10.47
C ASP A 76 -6.54 -10.42 9.78
N VAL A 77 -5.48 -10.13 9.00
CA VAL A 77 -5.34 -8.88 8.24
C VAL A 77 -6.06 -9.01 6.90
N VAL A 78 -6.95 -8.05 6.59
CA VAL A 78 -7.67 -7.97 5.32
C VAL A 78 -6.65 -7.74 4.20
N HIS A 79 -6.63 -8.63 3.20
CA HIS A 79 -5.63 -8.71 2.13
C HIS A 79 -4.23 -9.04 2.66
N GLY A 80 -4.11 -10.24 3.23
CA GLY A 80 -2.86 -10.81 3.75
C GLY A 80 -1.64 -10.60 2.85
N ALA A 81 -0.47 -10.56 3.48
CA ALA A 81 0.81 -10.42 2.79
C ALA A 81 1.01 -11.52 1.73
#